data_AF-U6LLS6-F1
#
_entry.id   AF-U6LLS6-F1
#
_cell.length_a   1.000
_cell.length_b   1.000
_cell.length_c   1.000
_cell.angle_alpha   90.00
_cell.angle_beta   90.00
_cell.angle_gamma   90.00
#
_symmetry.space_group_name_H-M   'P 1'
#
loop_
_entity.id
_entity.type
_entity.pdbx_description
1 polymer ?
#
loop_
_entity_poly.entity_id
_entity_poly.type
_entity_poly.pdbx_seq_one_letter_code
_entity_poly.pdbx_strand_id
1 'polypeptide(L)'
;MFDEPSSYLDVRQRIQAAALIRKTVTQDNYVIVVEHDLSVVDYLSDFVCCLWGKPGAYGVVTTPFSVREGINHFLDGFIPTENLRFRDESLNFKLAVDQDLLEDIQRLHFYEYPEMTKTLGKFSLKVEKGSFSDSEILVMLGQNGTGKSTFIRMLAGLLTPDNSEALPTFAVSYKPQTISAKFQGTVKELFFAKIRDAFNHPQFQTDVVRPLDLEQVMDQEVQLLSGGELQRVALIVALGKPADIYLIDEPSAYLDSEQRIAASKVIKRYILHAKKTAFVVEHDFIMATYLADRVIVFEGEPG
;
A
#
# COMPACT_ATOMS: atom_id res chain seq x y z
N MET A 1 -23.42 -15.44 -2.19
CA MET A 1 -22.92 -14.10 -1.87
C MET A 1 -21.50 -14.26 -1.38
N PHE A 2 -20.58 -13.40 -1.81
CA PHE A 2 -19.19 -13.40 -1.38
C PHE A 2 -18.88 -12.02 -0.82
N ASP A 3 -18.26 -11.98 0.36
CA ASP A 3 -17.93 -10.75 1.07
C ASP A 3 -16.41 -10.68 1.22
N GLU A 4 -15.79 -9.72 0.53
CA GLU A 4 -14.34 -9.49 0.44
C GLU A 4 -13.48 -10.74 0.18
N PRO A 5 -13.77 -11.54 -0.88
CA PRO A 5 -13.06 -12.80 -1.13
C PRO A 5 -11.57 -12.63 -1.48
N SER A 6 -11.12 -11.45 -1.91
CA SER A 6 -9.72 -11.15 -2.24
C SER A 6 -8.82 -10.84 -1.03
N SER A 7 -9.42 -10.66 0.15
CA SER A 7 -8.69 -10.25 1.35
C SER A 7 -7.57 -11.23 1.72
N TYR A 8 -6.36 -10.68 1.96
CA TYR A 8 -5.12 -11.41 2.28
C TYR A 8 -4.59 -12.36 1.19
N LEU A 9 -5.25 -12.45 0.04
CA LEU A 9 -4.78 -13.24 -1.08
C LEU A 9 -3.71 -12.47 -1.86
N ASP A 10 -2.73 -13.20 -2.36
CA ASP A 10 -1.79 -12.64 -3.34
C ASP A 10 -2.48 -12.45 -4.71
N VAL A 11 -1.80 -11.73 -5.60
CA VAL A 11 -2.28 -11.39 -6.95
C VAL A 11 -2.80 -12.62 -7.72
N ARG A 12 -2.09 -13.75 -7.66
CA ARG A 12 -2.46 -14.96 -8.42
C ARG A 12 -3.68 -15.64 -7.79
N GLN A 13 -3.68 -15.73 -6.47
CA GLN A 13 -4.78 -16.31 -5.71
C GLN A 13 -6.07 -15.51 -5.89
N ARG A 14 -5.99 -14.16 -5.95
CA ARG A 14 -7.15 -13.29 -6.24
C ARG A 14 -7.80 -13.61 -7.58
N ILE A 15 -7.00 -13.70 -8.65
CA ILE A 15 -7.51 -14.03 -9.99
C ILE A 15 -8.11 -15.44 -10.02
N GLN A 16 -7.50 -16.40 -9.33
CA GLN A 16 -8.03 -17.76 -9.25
C GLN A 16 -9.35 -17.82 -8.48
N ALA A 17 -9.42 -17.17 -7.31
CA ALA A 17 -10.65 -17.06 -6.53
C ALA A 17 -11.75 -16.40 -7.37
N ALA A 18 -11.41 -15.33 -8.08
CA ALA A 18 -12.33 -14.62 -8.95
C ALA A 18 -12.85 -15.53 -10.09
N ALA A 19 -11.96 -16.29 -10.74
CA ALA A 19 -12.34 -17.24 -11.78
C ALA A 19 -13.24 -18.37 -11.25
N LEU A 20 -13.01 -18.84 -10.01
CA LEU A 20 -13.87 -19.84 -9.37
C LEU A 20 -15.25 -19.29 -9.05
N ILE A 21 -15.33 -18.07 -8.49
CA ILE A 21 -16.60 -17.39 -8.20
C ILE A 21 -17.39 -17.20 -9.49
N ARG A 22 -16.75 -16.72 -10.57
CA ARG A 22 -17.40 -16.49 -11.86
C ARG A 22 -17.98 -17.79 -12.46
N LYS A 23 -17.34 -18.94 -12.24
CA LYS A 23 -17.86 -20.26 -12.66
C LYS A 23 -19.11 -20.71 -11.91
N THR A 24 -19.41 -20.12 -10.75
CA THR A 24 -20.63 -20.46 -9.99
C THR A 24 -21.87 -19.84 -10.60
N VAL A 25 -21.74 -18.83 -11.47
CA VAL A 25 -22.85 -18.15 -12.13
C VAL A 25 -23.52 -19.10 -13.12
N THR A 26 -24.80 -19.33 -12.94
CA THR A 26 -25.67 -20.11 -13.85
C THR A 26 -26.87 -19.26 -14.25
N GLN A 27 -27.69 -19.75 -15.19
CA GLN A 27 -28.90 -19.02 -15.61
C GLN A 27 -29.97 -18.89 -14.51
N ASP A 28 -29.88 -19.73 -13.46
CA ASP A 28 -30.91 -19.84 -12.41
C ASP A 28 -30.46 -19.26 -11.07
N ASN A 29 -29.32 -18.57 -11.01
CA ASN A 29 -28.80 -18.01 -9.77
C ASN A 29 -28.31 -16.57 -9.90
N TYR A 30 -28.12 -15.94 -8.75
CA TYR A 30 -27.55 -14.61 -8.63
C TYR A 30 -26.33 -14.68 -7.72
N VAL A 31 -25.26 -14.02 -8.14
CA VAL A 31 -24.03 -13.89 -7.36
C VAL A 31 -23.84 -12.41 -7.06
N ILE A 32 -23.76 -12.10 -5.77
CA ILE A 32 -23.40 -10.77 -5.26
C ILE A 32 -22.03 -10.89 -4.64
N VAL A 33 -21.15 -9.96 -4.99
CA VAL A 33 -19.79 -9.86 -4.46
C VAL A 33 -19.56 -8.45 -3.93
N VAL A 34 -18.96 -8.34 -2.75
CA VAL A 34 -18.41 -7.09 -2.20
C VAL A 34 -16.88 -7.18 -2.30
N GLU A 35 -16.25 -6.16 -2.86
CA GLU A 35 -14.80 -6.12 -3.09
C GLU A 35 -14.25 -4.70 -2.98
N HIS A 36 -13.00 -4.59 -2.53
CA HIS A 36 -12.26 -3.32 -2.47
C HIS A 36 -11.19 -3.22 -3.58
N ASP A 37 -10.81 -4.36 -4.17
CA ASP A 37 -9.85 -4.41 -5.26
C ASP A 37 -10.55 -4.22 -6.61
N LEU A 38 -10.39 -3.04 -7.21
CA LEU A 38 -11.03 -2.71 -8.49
C LEU A 38 -10.60 -3.64 -9.63
N SER A 39 -9.41 -4.23 -9.58
CA SER A 39 -8.96 -5.19 -10.61
C SER A 39 -9.73 -6.51 -10.52
N VAL A 40 -10.05 -6.93 -9.30
CA VAL A 40 -10.88 -8.12 -9.05
C VAL A 40 -12.33 -7.84 -9.41
N VAL A 41 -12.84 -6.64 -9.10
CA VAL A 41 -14.19 -6.19 -9.49
C VAL A 41 -14.36 -6.20 -11.01
N ASP A 42 -13.39 -5.65 -11.74
CA ASP A 42 -13.42 -5.60 -13.21
C ASP A 42 -13.51 -7.00 -13.83
N TYR A 43 -12.79 -7.97 -13.26
CA TYR A 43 -12.82 -9.35 -13.72
C TYR A 43 -14.09 -10.11 -13.30
N LEU A 44 -14.61 -9.86 -12.09
CA LEU A 44 -15.72 -10.62 -11.51
C LEU A 44 -17.09 -10.21 -12.06
N SER A 45 -17.29 -8.91 -12.23
CA SER A 45 -18.63 -8.35 -12.32
C SER A 45 -19.12 -8.26 -13.76
N ASP A 46 -20.44 -8.32 -13.93
CA ASP A 46 -21.12 -7.88 -15.15
C ASP A 46 -21.76 -6.50 -14.96
N PHE A 47 -22.11 -6.17 -13.72
CA PHE A 47 -22.64 -4.89 -13.27
C PHE A 47 -21.99 -4.50 -11.94
N VAL A 48 -21.85 -3.19 -11.69
CA VAL A 48 -21.28 -2.67 -10.45
C VAL A 48 -22.23 -1.64 -9.86
N CYS A 49 -22.42 -1.69 -8.54
CA CYS A 49 -23.05 -0.63 -7.76
C CYS A 49 -21.97 0.03 -6.90
N CYS A 50 -21.93 1.36 -6.89
CA CYS A 50 -21.04 2.08 -5.98
C CYS A 50 -21.76 2.34 -4.66
N LEU A 51 -21.04 2.17 -3.56
CA LEU A 51 -21.51 2.56 -2.23
C LEU A 51 -20.75 3.80 -1.81
N TRP A 52 -21.48 4.83 -1.37
CA TRP A 52 -20.89 6.06 -0.86
C TRP A 52 -21.65 6.53 0.38
N GLY A 53 -21.03 7.39 1.18
CA GLY A 53 -21.67 7.94 2.38
C GLY A 53 -20.66 8.43 3.39
N LYS A 54 -21.07 8.50 4.65
CA LYS A 54 -20.20 8.87 5.75
C LYS A 54 -19.98 7.64 6.66
N PRO A 55 -18.73 7.15 6.81
CA PRO A 55 -18.42 6.03 7.68
C PRO A 55 -19.02 6.19 9.09
N GLY A 56 -19.66 5.15 9.60
CA GLY A 56 -20.33 5.15 10.91
C GLY A 56 -21.61 5.99 11.02
N ALA A 57 -22.06 6.66 9.94
CA ALA A 57 -23.26 7.48 9.96
C ALA A 57 -24.32 7.01 8.94
N TYR A 58 -23.99 6.94 7.65
CA TYR A 58 -24.91 6.47 6.62
C TYR A 58 -24.17 5.97 5.38
N GLY A 59 -24.83 5.10 4.60
CA GLY A 59 -24.37 4.63 3.30
C GLY A 59 -25.53 4.59 2.31
N VAL A 60 -25.25 4.95 1.06
CA VAL A 60 -26.20 4.96 -0.05
C VAL A 60 -25.65 4.06 -1.15
N VAL A 61 -26.53 3.24 -1.73
CA VAL A 61 -26.22 2.36 -2.85
C VAL A 61 -26.77 2.98 -4.12
N THR A 62 -25.93 3.08 -5.15
CA THR A 62 -26.34 3.64 -6.43
C THR A 62 -27.17 2.64 -7.23
N THR A 63 -27.77 3.11 -8.33
CA THR A 63 -28.26 2.18 -9.36
C THR A 63 -27.11 1.37 -9.97
N PRO A 64 -27.37 0.16 -10.52
CA PRO A 64 -26.35 -0.62 -11.21
C PRO A 64 -25.84 0.09 -12.47
N PHE A 65 -24.53 0.11 -12.64
CA PHE A 65 -23.85 0.58 -13.85
C PHE A 65 -23.17 -0.57 -14.58
N SER A 66 -22.82 -0.36 -15.86
CA SER A 66 -21.83 -1.23 -16.51
C SER A 66 -20.51 -1.16 -15.73
N VAL A 67 -19.75 -2.25 -15.72
CA VAL A 67 -18.49 -2.35 -14.94
C VAL A 67 -17.57 -1.16 -15.22
N ARG A 68 -17.35 -0.86 -16.51
CA ARG A 68 -16.46 0.21 -16.94
C ARG A 68 -16.95 1.59 -16.50
N GLU A 69 -18.24 1.88 -16.62
CA GLU A 69 -18.80 3.17 -16.19
C GLU A 69 -18.75 3.30 -14.66
N GLY A 70 -19.14 2.26 -13.93
CA GLY A 70 -19.12 2.25 -12.48
C GLY A 70 -17.71 2.48 -11.92
N ILE A 71 -16.70 1.80 -12.46
CA ILE A 71 -15.30 2.01 -12.07
C ILE A 71 -14.86 3.45 -12.40
N ASN A 72 -15.19 3.98 -13.58
CA ASN A 72 -14.80 5.36 -13.91
C ASN A 72 -15.48 6.39 -13.00
N HIS A 73 -16.77 6.25 -12.71
CA HIS A 73 -17.47 7.13 -11.75
C HIS A 73 -16.86 7.02 -10.35
N PHE A 74 -16.50 5.80 -9.94
CA PHE A 74 -15.79 5.57 -8.69
C PHE A 74 -14.45 6.33 -8.66
N LEU A 75 -13.66 6.24 -9.74
CA LEU A 75 -12.38 6.93 -9.87
C LEU A 75 -12.51 8.46 -9.99
N ASP A 76 -13.56 8.95 -10.63
CA ASP A 76 -13.81 10.39 -10.77
C ASP A 76 -14.30 11.04 -9.46
N GLY A 77 -14.85 10.25 -8.54
CA GLY A 77 -15.44 10.77 -7.31
C GLY A 77 -16.82 11.41 -7.51
N PHE A 78 -17.42 11.21 -8.69
CA PHE A 78 -18.64 11.87 -9.12
C PHE A 78 -19.52 10.92 -9.93
N ILE A 79 -20.81 10.92 -9.60
CA ILE A 79 -21.85 10.13 -10.25
C ILE A 79 -22.76 11.09 -11.02
N PRO A 80 -22.65 11.18 -12.36
CA PRO A 80 -23.38 12.16 -13.16
C PRO A 80 -24.90 11.97 -13.10
N THR A 81 -25.37 10.72 -13.11
CA THR A 81 -26.81 10.38 -13.12
C THR A 81 -27.54 10.83 -11.87
N GLU A 82 -26.85 10.86 -10.73
CA GLU A 82 -27.38 11.29 -9.44
C GLU A 82 -26.97 12.74 -9.11
N ASN A 83 -26.22 13.40 -10.00
CA ASN A 83 -25.56 14.69 -9.77
C ASN A 83 -24.84 14.75 -8.41
N LEU A 84 -24.10 13.69 -8.10
CA LEU A 84 -23.59 13.46 -6.76
C LEU A 84 -22.06 13.39 -6.75
N ARG A 85 -21.42 14.27 -5.99
CA ARG A 85 -19.98 14.24 -5.73
C ARG A 85 -19.74 13.68 -4.34
N PHE A 86 -19.13 12.50 -4.28
CA PHE A 86 -18.74 11.87 -3.01
C PHE A 86 -17.24 12.05 -2.71
N ARG A 87 -16.46 12.58 -3.67
CA ARG A 87 -15.07 12.99 -3.46
C ARG A 87 -14.72 14.27 -4.22
N ASP A 88 -13.95 15.13 -3.58
CA ASP A 88 -13.54 16.43 -4.13
C ASP A 88 -12.55 16.29 -5.30
N GLU A 89 -11.58 15.38 -5.19
CA GLU A 89 -10.56 15.13 -6.21
C GLU A 89 -10.85 13.86 -7.02
N SER A 90 -10.60 13.90 -8.32
CA SER A 90 -10.57 12.70 -9.17
C SER A 90 -9.27 11.93 -9.00
N LEU A 91 -9.32 10.61 -9.12
CA LEU A 91 -8.15 9.75 -9.19
C LEU A 91 -7.65 9.68 -10.62
N ASN A 92 -6.57 10.40 -10.89
CA ASN A 92 -5.87 10.29 -12.16
C ASN A 92 -4.64 9.41 -11.99
N PHE A 93 -4.62 8.28 -12.70
CA PHE A 93 -3.43 7.45 -12.88
C PHE A 93 -2.43 8.03 -13.88
N LYS A 94 -2.79 9.15 -14.52
CA LYS A 94 -1.84 9.87 -15.36
C LYS A 94 -0.71 10.37 -14.47
N LEU A 95 0.50 9.94 -14.81
CA LEU A 95 1.77 10.46 -14.32
C LEU A 95 1.79 11.99 -14.47
N ALA A 96 1.26 12.70 -13.48
CA ALA A 96 1.61 14.08 -13.25
C ALA A 96 2.97 14.04 -12.54
N VAL A 97 4.02 13.85 -13.33
CA VAL A 97 5.33 14.29 -12.90
C VAL A 97 5.24 15.81 -12.99
N ASP A 98 5.21 16.49 -11.85
CA ASP A 98 5.39 17.94 -11.82
C ASP A 98 6.70 18.25 -12.55
N GLN A 99 6.63 19.05 -13.61
CA GLN A 99 7.81 19.36 -14.43
C GLN A 99 8.93 20.02 -13.60
N ASP A 100 8.56 20.72 -12.54
CA ASP A 100 9.49 21.36 -11.60
C ASP A 100 10.29 20.34 -10.75
N LEU A 101 9.83 19.09 -10.61
CA LEU A 101 10.55 18.02 -9.89
C LEU A 101 11.62 17.33 -10.75
N LEU A 102 11.54 17.43 -12.08
CA LEU A 102 12.46 16.76 -13.01
C LEU A 102 13.82 17.46 -13.11
N GLU A 103 13.90 18.77 -12.84
CA GLU A 103 15.16 19.54 -12.97
C GLU A 103 16.19 19.19 -11.89
N ASP A 104 15.77 18.67 -10.74
CA ASP A 104 16.62 18.27 -9.61
C ASP A 104 17.27 16.88 -9.75
N ILE A 105 16.93 16.11 -10.80
CA ILE A 105 17.38 14.72 -11.02
C ILE A 105 18.87 14.63 -11.43
N GLN A 106 19.55 15.76 -11.65
CA GLN A 106 20.93 15.79 -12.13
C GLN A 106 22.01 15.29 -11.14
N ARG A 107 21.64 14.90 -9.91
CA ARG A 107 22.58 14.32 -8.91
C ARG A 107 21.99 13.14 -8.14
N LEU A 108 21.43 12.16 -8.83
CA LEU A 108 21.04 10.90 -8.19
C LEU A 108 22.28 10.12 -7.76
N HIS A 109 22.39 9.80 -6.46
CA HIS A 109 23.34 8.78 -6.03
C HIS A 109 22.80 7.42 -6.42
N PHE A 110 23.68 6.57 -6.95
CA PHE A 110 23.37 5.18 -7.26
C PHE A 110 23.95 4.29 -6.17
N TYR A 111 23.09 3.48 -5.59
CA TYR A 111 23.44 2.46 -4.63
C TYR A 111 23.20 1.09 -5.24
N GLU A 112 23.95 0.10 -4.75
CA GLU A 112 23.82 -1.28 -5.19
C GLU A 112 23.65 -2.18 -3.96
N TYR A 113 22.82 -3.21 -4.12
CA TYR A 113 22.79 -4.34 -3.19
C TYR A 113 23.40 -5.57 -3.88
N PRO A 114 24.25 -6.34 -3.17
CA PRO A 114 24.94 -7.48 -3.75
C PRO A 114 23.98 -8.65 -3.99
N GLU A 115 24.47 -9.68 -4.67
CA GLU A 115 23.77 -10.96 -4.75
C GLU A 115 23.64 -11.57 -3.34
N MET A 116 22.41 -11.85 -2.91
CA MET A 116 22.13 -12.41 -1.59
C MET A 116 21.44 -13.77 -1.73
N THR A 117 21.77 -14.69 -0.84
CA THR A 117 21.01 -15.94 -0.67
C THR A 117 20.57 -16.09 0.76
N LYS A 118 19.41 -16.70 0.95
CA LYS A 118 18.90 -17.01 2.29
C LYS A 118 18.13 -18.32 2.29
N THR A 119 18.52 -19.21 3.18
CA THR A 119 17.89 -20.51 3.37
C THR A 119 17.15 -20.52 4.70
N LEU A 120 15.85 -20.81 4.66
CA LEU A 120 14.97 -20.91 5.82
C LEU A 120 14.30 -22.29 5.80
N GLY A 121 14.94 -23.27 6.44
CA GLY A 121 14.45 -24.65 6.45
C GLY A 121 14.44 -25.26 5.05
N LYS A 122 13.25 -25.49 4.50
CA LYS A 122 13.06 -26.02 3.13
C LYS A 122 13.01 -24.95 2.05
N PHE A 123 12.84 -23.69 2.44
CA PHE A 123 12.74 -22.56 1.53
C PHE A 123 14.13 -21.97 1.26
N SER A 124 14.40 -21.62 0.01
CA SER A 124 15.63 -20.93 -0.40
C SER A 124 15.28 -19.72 -1.27
N LEU A 125 15.79 -18.56 -0.87
CA LEU A 125 15.67 -17.32 -1.60
C LEU A 125 17.02 -17.00 -2.23
N LYS A 126 17.01 -16.72 -3.52
CA LYS A 126 18.13 -16.14 -4.26
C LYS A 126 17.73 -14.75 -4.74
N VAL A 127 18.55 -13.76 -4.44
CA VAL A 127 18.37 -12.37 -4.85
C VAL A 127 19.54 -12.01 -5.74
N GLU A 128 19.24 -11.64 -6.98
CA GLU A 128 20.25 -11.15 -7.92
C GLU A 128 20.74 -9.76 -7.51
N LYS A 129 21.97 -9.41 -7.89
CA LYS A 129 22.50 -8.07 -7.69
C LYS A 129 21.59 -7.03 -8.35
N GLY A 130 21.30 -5.94 -7.64
CA GLY A 130 20.52 -4.84 -8.19
C GLY A 130 21.00 -3.48 -7.73
N SER A 131 20.41 -2.44 -8.29
CA SER A 131 20.73 -1.04 -8.01
C SER A 131 19.46 -0.22 -7.79
N PHE A 132 19.61 0.85 -7.00
CA PHE A 132 18.55 1.83 -6.73
C PHE A 132 19.16 3.22 -6.61
N SER A 133 18.32 4.24 -6.74
CA SER A 133 18.72 5.64 -6.69
C SER A 133 17.94 6.41 -5.62
N ASP A 134 18.46 7.59 -5.24
CA ASP A 134 17.71 8.53 -4.41
C ASP A 134 16.37 8.89 -5.08
N SER A 135 15.35 9.24 -4.29
CA SER A 135 14.03 9.69 -4.80
C SER A 135 13.29 8.67 -5.67
N GLU A 136 13.64 7.39 -5.56
CA GLU A 136 13.06 6.30 -6.34
C GLU A 136 12.20 5.39 -5.46
N ILE A 137 11.06 4.94 -6.00
CA ILE A 137 10.20 3.95 -5.37
C ILE A 137 10.27 2.63 -6.15
N LEU A 138 10.80 1.61 -5.49
CA LEU A 138 10.86 0.25 -6.00
C LEU A 138 9.70 -0.57 -5.43
N VAL A 139 8.79 -1.02 -6.28
CA VAL A 139 7.68 -1.87 -5.87
C VAL A 139 8.03 -3.34 -6.09
N MET A 140 7.78 -4.16 -5.09
CA MET A 140 8.01 -5.60 -5.10
C MET A 140 6.70 -6.35 -5.27
N LEU A 141 6.62 -7.13 -6.34
CA LEU A 141 5.45 -7.94 -6.69
C LEU A 141 5.82 -9.43 -6.70
N GLY A 142 4.86 -10.29 -6.35
CA GLY A 142 5.03 -11.75 -6.41
C GLY A 142 4.06 -12.48 -5.49
N GLN A 143 3.96 -13.80 -5.64
CA GLN A 143 3.08 -14.64 -4.80
C GLN A 143 3.48 -14.60 -3.31
N ASN A 144 2.56 -14.97 -2.43
CA ASN A 144 2.90 -15.16 -1.03
C ASN A 144 3.88 -16.32 -0.88
N GLY A 145 4.81 -16.21 0.07
CA GLY A 145 5.84 -17.23 0.28
C GLY A 145 7.01 -17.20 -0.73
N THR A 146 7.09 -16.25 -1.67
CA THR A 146 8.24 -16.12 -2.59
C THR A 146 9.45 -15.41 -1.98
N GLY A 147 9.37 -14.97 -0.72
CA GLY A 147 10.49 -14.35 0.00
C GLY A 147 10.57 -12.82 -0.05
N LYS A 148 9.52 -12.12 -0.49
CA LYS A 148 9.44 -10.63 -0.50
C LYS A 148 9.79 -10.02 0.87
N SER A 149 9.07 -10.43 1.92
CA SER A 149 9.33 -9.97 3.29
C SER A 149 10.69 -10.43 3.82
N THR A 150 11.21 -11.57 3.34
CA THR A 150 12.55 -12.06 3.69
C THR A 150 13.62 -11.12 3.12
N PHE A 151 13.48 -10.71 1.85
CA PHE A 151 14.37 -9.74 1.23
C PHE A 151 14.31 -8.37 1.92
N ILE A 152 13.11 -7.86 2.23
CA ILE A 152 12.96 -6.64 3.03
C ILE A 152 13.67 -6.75 4.38
N ARG A 153 13.52 -7.88 5.09
CA ARG A 153 14.17 -8.06 6.39
C ARG A 153 15.70 -8.13 6.27
N MET A 154 16.21 -8.64 5.15
CA MET A 154 17.64 -8.58 4.86
C MET A 154 18.10 -7.14 4.64
N LEU A 155 17.40 -6.37 3.79
CA LEU A 155 17.69 -4.94 3.60
C LEU A 155 17.58 -4.13 4.91
N ALA A 156 16.65 -4.49 5.78
CA ALA A 156 16.47 -3.87 7.10
C ALA A 156 17.59 -4.21 8.11
N GLY A 157 18.49 -5.14 7.79
CA GLY A 157 19.48 -5.68 8.73
C GLY A 157 18.87 -6.56 9.84
N LEU A 158 17.59 -6.93 9.72
CA LEU A 158 16.90 -7.82 10.66
C LEU A 158 17.20 -9.31 10.40
N LEU A 159 17.71 -9.62 9.21
CA LEU A 159 18.10 -10.97 8.80
C LEU A 159 19.42 -10.90 8.03
N THR A 160 20.38 -11.76 8.38
CA THR A 160 21.67 -11.81 7.67
C THR A 160 21.59 -12.75 6.47
N PRO A 161 22.10 -12.38 5.28
CA PRO A 161 22.23 -13.30 4.15
C PRO A 161 23.24 -14.41 4.45
N ASP A 162 23.12 -15.55 3.76
CA ASP A 162 23.98 -16.72 3.97
C ASP A 162 25.32 -16.60 3.21
N ASN A 163 25.36 -15.87 2.10
CA ASN A 163 26.47 -15.84 1.14
C ASN A 163 27.32 -14.56 1.13
N SER A 164 27.04 -13.54 1.96
CA SER A 164 27.68 -12.24 1.79
C SER A 164 27.95 -11.46 3.07
N GLU A 165 29.03 -10.67 2.99
CA GLU A 165 29.51 -9.65 3.92
C GLU A 165 28.52 -8.49 4.07
N ALA A 166 28.71 -7.71 5.15
CA ALA A 166 27.80 -6.67 5.62
C ALA A 166 27.22 -5.78 4.50
N LEU A 167 25.88 -5.67 4.47
CA LEU A 167 25.18 -4.68 3.66
C LEU A 167 25.70 -3.26 3.99
N PRO A 168 25.66 -2.32 3.04
CA PRO A 168 26.00 -0.95 3.33
C PRO A 168 25.11 -0.43 4.46
N THR A 169 25.72 0.27 5.42
CA THR A 169 25.01 0.84 6.57
C THR A 169 24.18 2.04 6.12
N PHE A 170 22.94 1.78 5.74
CA PHE A 170 21.92 2.81 5.56
C PHE A 170 21.11 2.96 6.84
N ALA A 171 20.66 4.18 7.16
CA ALA A 171 19.60 4.33 8.14
C ALA A 171 18.29 3.81 7.50
N VAL A 172 17.71 2.77 8.08
CA VAL A 172 16.49 2.14 7.53
C VAL A 172 15.31 2.37 8.47
N SER A 173 14.17 2.79 7.90
CA SER A 173 12.89 2.74 8.58
C SER A 173 12.05 1.63 7.99
N TYR A 174 11.48 0.77 8.84
CA TYR A 174 10.74 -0.41 8.42
C TYR A 174 9.31 -0.40 8.99
N LYS A 175 8.33 -0.50 8.10
CA LYS A 175 6.93 -0.84 8.40
C LYS A 175 6.73 -2.34 8.13
N PRO A 176 6.46 -3.18 9.15
CA PRO A 176 6.22 -4.60 8.96
C PRO A 176 4.83 -4.89 8.39
N GLN A 177 4.70 -6.02 7.69
CA GLN A 177 3.42 -6.54 7.19
C GLN A 177 2.42 -6.73 8.34
N THR A 178 2.78 -7.55 9.33
CA THR A 178 1.97 -7.76 10.52
C THR A 178 2.24 -6.69 11.57
N ILE A 179 1.25 -5.87 11.86
CA ILE A 179 1.30 -4.88 12.94
C ILE A 179 0.58 -5.42 14.17
N SER A 180 1.13 -5.15 15.34
CA SER A 180 0.50 -5.48 16.62
C SER A 180 0.46 -4.24 17.51
N ALA A 181 -0.69 -4.00 18.13
CA ALA A 181 -0.90 -2.89 19.05
C ALA A 181 -0.26 -3.17 20.42
N LYS A 182 1.07 -3.16 20.48
CA LYS A 182 1.84 -3.43 21.72
C LYS A 182 2.07 -2.19 22.57
N PHE A 183 1.88 -1.00 22.02
CA PHE A 183 2.08 0.25 22.75
C PHE A 183 0.95 0.46 23.76
N GLN A 184 1.30 0.81 25.00
CA GLN A 184 0.36 1.22 26.04
C GLN A 184 0.32 2.74 26.09
N GLY A 185 -0.84 3.32 25.76
CA GLY A 185 -1.03 4.75 25.66
C GLY A 185 -1.81 5.15 24.40
N THR A 186 -1.99 6.45 24.23
CA THR A 186 -2.74 7.02 23.11
C THR A 186 -1.92 7.06 21.81
N VAL A 187 -2.59 7.21 20.66
CA VAL A 187 -1.92 7.40 19.36
C VAL A 187 -1.01 8.62 19.39
N LYS A 188 -1.47 9.71 19.99
CA LYS A 188 -0.69 10.94 20.16
C LYS A 188 0.58 10.70 20.98
N GLU A 189 0.46 9.99 22.11
CA GLU A 189 1.62 9.61 22.93
C GLU A 189 2.61 8.75 22.15
N LEU A 190 2.13 7.80 21.34
CA LEU A 190 2.98 7.00 20.46
C LEU A 190 3.76 7.88 19.46
N PHE A 191 3.11 8.85 18.83
CA PHE A 191 3.79 9.76 17.90
C PHE A 191 4.82 10.64 18.61
N PHE A 192 4.49 11.21 19.77
CA PHE A 192 5.46 11.95 20.58
C PHE A 192 6.62 11.08 21.07
N ALA A 193 6.39 9.79 21.34
CA ALA A 193 7.44 8.88 21.80
C ALA A 193 8.36 8.42 20.67
N LYS A 194 7.85 8.27 19.44
CA LYS A 194 8.61 7.67 18.32
C LYS A 194 9.12 8.67 17.29
N ILE A 195 8.39 9.75 17.06
CA ILE A 195 8.59 10.66 15.92
C ILE A 195 8.33 12.12 16.30
N ARG A 196 8.67 12.53 17.53
CA ARG A 196 8.38 13.88 18.08
C ARG A 196 8.71 15.02 17.12
N ASP A 197 9.92 15.01 16.57
CA ASP A 197 10.41 16.12 15.75
C ASP A 197 9.67 16.18 14.41
N ALA A 198 9.48 15.04 13.75
CA ALA A 198 8.68 14.94 12.54
C ALA A 198 7.22 15.32 12.80
N PHE A 199 6.62 14.83 13.89
CA PHE A 199 5.22 15.10 14.22
C PHE A 199 4.97 16.59 14.48
N ASN A 200 5.91 17.34 15.05
CA ASN A 200 5.75 18.78 15.23
C ASN A 200 6.06 19.60 13.95
N HIS A 201 6.60 18.98 12.90
CA HIS A 201 6.97 19.67 11.67
C HIS A 201 5.73 19.98 10.81
N PRO A 202 5.45 21.26 10.45
CA PRO A 202 4.23 21.63 9.72
C PRO A 202 4.09 20.94 8.35
N GLN A 203 5.20 20.70 7.67
CA GLN A 203 5.19 19.99 6.39
C GLN A 203 4.84 18.51 6.57
N PHE A 204 5.32 17.85 7.64
CA PHE A 204 4.98 16.46 7.89
C PHE A 204 3.50 16.30 8.27
N GLN A 205 2.96 17.27 9.01
CA GLN A 205 1.53 17.34 9.29
C GLN A 205 0.69 17.43 8.00
N THR A 206 1.13 18.26 7.06
CA THR A 206 0.42 18.51 5.79
C THR A 206 0.59 17.35 4.79
N ASP A 207 1.80 16.81 4.68
CA ASP A 207 2.16 15.80 3.68
C ASP A 207 1.82 14.37 4.13
N VAL A 208 1.77 14.10 5.43
CA VAL A 208 1.66 12.74 5.98
C VAL A 208 0.49 12.58 6.95
N VAL A 209 0.39 13.40 7.99
CA VAL A 209 -0.59 13.15 9.09
C VAL A 209 -2.02 13.45 8.68
N ARG A 210 -2.31 14.66 8.19
CA ARG A 210 -3.67 15.08 7.81
C ARG A 210 -4.27 14.24 6.68
N PRO A 211 -3.54 13.91 5.60
CA PRO A 211 -4.12 13.10 4.52
C PRO A 211 -4.46 11.66 4.93
N LEU A 212 -3.86 11.13 6.01
CA LEU A 212 -4.19 9.81 6.55
C LEU A 212 -5.38 9.83 7.51
N ASP A 213 -5.99 11.00 7.77
CA ASP A 213 -7.25 11.16 8.51
C ASP A 213 -7.31 10.38 9.84
N LEU A 214 -6.39 10.69 10.75
CA LEU A 214 -6.30 10.08 12.09
C LEU A 214 -6.67 11.05 13.22
N GLU A 215 -7.21 12.24 12.91
CA GLU A 215 -7.52 13.26 13.91
C GLU A 215 -8.50 12.75 14.98
N GLN A 216 -9.50 11.97 14.57
CA GLN A 216 -10.54 11.43 15.47
C GLN A 216 -10.02 10.34 16.42
N VAL A 217 -8.87 9.73 16.12
CA VAL A 217 -8.28 8.64 16.91
C VAL A 217 -7.01 9.04 17.65
N MET A 218 -6.59 10.31 17.56
CA MET A 218 -5.37 10.81 18.22
C MET A 218 -5.35 10.56 19.73
N ASP A 219 -6.50 10.75 20.38
CA ASP A 219 -6.64 10.60 21.83
C ASP A 219 -7.14 9.19 22.23
N GLN A 220 -7.29 8.27 21.28
CA GLN A 220 -7.68 6.88 21.55
C GLN A 220 -6.46 6.01 21.87
N GLU A 221 -6.67 4.95 22.65
CA GLU A 221 -5.64 3.97 22.95
C GLU A 221 -5.27 3.13 21.72
N VAL A 222 -3.97 2.94 21.49
CA VAL A 222 -3.47 2.17 20.32
C VAL A 222 -4.02 0.74 20.28
N GLN A 223 -4.33 0.17 21.44
CA GLN A 223 -4.88 -1.19 21.59
C GLN A 223 -6.33 -1.34 21.12
N LEU A 224 -7.07 -0.23 21.01
CA LEU A 224 -8.48 -0.22 20.65
C LEU A 224 -8.71 0.11 19.17
N LEU A 225 -7.65 0.44 18.44
CA LEU A 225 -7.74 0.79 17.02
C LEU A 225 -8.17 -0.41 16.17
N SER A 226 -8.95 -0.11 15.12
CA SER A 226 -9.20 -1.05 14.03
C SER A 226 -7.92 -1.35 13.25
N GLY A 227 -7.94 -2.43 12.45
CA GLY A 227 -6.81 -2.81 11.60
C GLY A 227 -6.37 -1.69 10.65
N GLY A 228 -7.32 -1.03 9.98
CA GLY A 228 -7.03 0.08 9.05
C GLY A 228 -6.51 1.34 9.75
N GLU A 229 -7.01 1.68 10.94
CA GLU A 229 -6.46 2.77 11.75
C GLU A 229 -5.03 2.46 12.21
N LEU A 230 -4.80 1.25 12.73
CA LEU A 230 -3.48 0.82 13.18
C LEU A 230 -2.47 0.78 12.02
N GLN A 231 -2.92 0.39 10.83
CA GLN A 231 -2.12 0.41 9.60
C GLN A 231 -1.66 1.82 9.23
N ARG A 232 -2.59 2.79 9.25
CA ARG A 232 -2.28 4.21 8.99
C ARG A 232 -1.35 4.79 10.06
N VAL A 233 -1.56 4.45 11.34
CA VAL A 233 -0.65 4.83 12.44
C VAL A 233 0.76 4.28 12.20
N ALA A 234 0.90 3.01 11.82
CA ALA A 234 2.21 2.40 11.55
C ALA A 234 2.91 3.05 10.35
N LEU A 235 2.17 3.44 9.31
CA LEU A 235 2.70 4.16 8.17
C LEU A 235 3.26 5.53 8.59
N ILE A 236 2.53 6.31 9.39
CA ILE A 236 3.00 7.60 9.93
C ILE A 236 4.28 7.40 10.75
N VAL A 237 4.31 6.41 11.65
CA VAL A 237 5.51 6.12 12.47
C VAL A 237 6.70 5.74 11.60
N ALA A 238 6.48 4.97 10.52
CA ALA A 238 7.56 4.58 9.63
C ALA A 238 8.10 5.78 8.86
N LEU A 239 7.25 6.62 8.28
CA LEU A 239 7.66 7.82 7.53
C LEU A 239 8.29 8.89 8.44
N GLY A 240 7.83 9.02 9.70
CA GLY A 240 8.35 10.01 10.64
C GLY A 240 9.72 9.68 11.24
N LYS A 241 10.23 8.45 11.07
CA LYS A 241 11.59 8.09 11.49
C LYS A 241 12.60 8.58 10.46
N PRO A 242 13.71 9.21 10.87
CA PRO A 242 14.76 9.60 9.95
C PRO A 242 15.41 8.35 9.36
N ALA A 243 15.36 8.21 8.03
CA ALA A 243 15.95 7.10 7.31
C ALA A 243 16.40 7.55 5.92
N ASP A 244 17.36 6.81 5.37
CA ASP A 244 17.78 6.90 3.97
C ASP A 244 16.89 6.02 3.10
N ILE A 245 16.49 4.86 3.63
CA ILE A 245 15.65 3.89 2.94
C ILE A 245 14.41 3.58 3.79
N TYR A 246 13.24 3.71 3.18
CA TYR A 246 11.96 3.31 3.77
C TYR A 246 11.55 1.95 3.20
N LEU A 247 11.39 0.96 4.08
CA LEU A 247 10.91 -0.37 3.71
C LEU A 247 9.47 -0.50 4.20
N ILE A 248 8.53 -0.63 3.27
CA ILE A 248 7.09 -0.64 3.58
C ILE A 248 6.50 -1.95 3.08
N ASP A 249 6.20 -2.86 4.01
CA ASP A 249 5.67 -4.18 3.69
C ASP A 249 4.13 -4.18 3.80
N GLU A 250 3.45 -4.35 2.66
CA GLU A 250 1.99 -4.34 2.48
C GLU A 250 1.28 -3.17 3.18
N PRO A 251 1.48 -1.92 2.73
CA PRO A 251 0.73 -0.77 3.25
C PRO A 251 -0.78 -0.83 2.94
N SER A 252 -1.25 -1.56 1.93
CA SER A 252 -2.67 -1.68 1.56
C SER A 252 -3.52 -2.58 2.47
N ALA A 253 -2.89 -3.38 3.33
CA ALA A 253 -3.60 -4.32 4.20
C ALA A 253 -4.62 -3.62 5.12
N TYR A 254 -5.83 -4.16 5.23
CA TYR A 254 -6.96 -3.62 6.01
C TYR A 254 -7.49 -2.25 5.58
N LEU A 255 -6.91 -1.65 4.53
CA LEU A 255 -7.36 -0.36 4.01
C LEU A 255 -8.45 -0.57 2.96
N ASP A 256 -9.48 0.25 3.04
CA ASP A 256 -10.45 0.44 1.96
C ASP A 256 -9.80 1.16 0.76
N SER A 257 -10.52 1.23 -0.36
CA SER A 257 -10.02 1.84 -1.59
C SER A 257 -9.55 3.29 -1.41
N GLU A 258 -10.32 4.14 -0.72
CA GLU A 258 -9.95 5.54 -0.47
C GLU A 258 -8.70 5.65 0.41
N GLN A 259 -8.62 4.84 1.46
CA GLN A 259 -7.47 4.81 2.35
C GLN A 259 -6.21 4.32 1.65
N ARG A 260 -6.30 3.33 0.74
CA ARG A 260 -5.16 2.87 -0.08
C ARG A 260 -4.63 3.98 -0.97
N ILE A 261 -5.52 4.74 -1.59
CA ILE A 261 -5.15 5.88 -2.43
C ILE A 261 -4.47 6.96 -1.59
N ALA A 262 -5.06 7.33 -0.45
CA ALA A 262 -4.49 8.33 0.43
C ALA A 262 -3.07 7.91 0.88
N ALA A 263 -2.90 6.65 1.29
CA ALA A 263 -1.60 6.09 1.63
C ALA A 263 -0.61 6.15 0.45
N SER A 264 -1.05 5.81 -0.77
CA SER A 264 -0.23 5.87 -1.99
C SER A 264 0.25 7.28 -2.28
N LYS A 265 -0.65 8.27 -2.22
CA LYS A 265 -0.34 9.70 -2.39
C LYS A 265 0.67 10.17 -1.35
N VAL A 266 0.46 9.82 -0.09
CA VAL A 266 1.33 10.19 1.03
C VAL A 266 2.73 9.62 0.88
N ILE A 267 2.85 8.32 0.58
CA ILE A 267 4.15 7.67 0.37
C ILE A 267 4.89 8.35 -0.77
N LYS A 268 4.25 8.51 -1.95
CA LYS A 268 4.89 9.10 -3.12
C LYS A 268 5.36 10.52 -2.86
N ARG A 269 4.47 11.37 -2.33
CA ARG A 269 4.77 12.78 -2.03
C ARG A 269 5.88 12.91 -1.00
N TYR A 270 5.82 12.15 0.08
CA TYR A 270 6.84 12.22 1.14
C TYR A 270 8.22 11.81 0.63
N ILE A 271 8.31 10.69 -0.11
CA ILE A 271 9.58 10.17 -0.63
C ILE A 271 10.23 11.14 -1.62
N LEU A 272 9.42 11.72 -2.53
CA LEU A 272 9.89 12.73 -3.48
C LEU A 272 10.37 14.01 -2.77
N HIS A 273 9.58 14.54 -1.83
CA HIS A 273 9.93 15.77 -1.09
C HIS A 273 11.17 15.58 -0.20
N ALA A 274 11.28 14.43 0.47
CA ALA A 274 12.39 14.12 1.36
C ALA A 274 13.67 13.72 0.60
N LYS A 275 13.58 13.51 -0.73
CA LYS A 275 14.65 12.99 -1.59
C LYS A 275 15.24 11.68 -1.05
N LYS A 276 14.37 10.76 -0.63
CA LYS A 276 14.71 9.45 -0.05
C LYS A 276 14.27 8.32 -0.98
N THR A 277 14.60 7.08 -0.65
CA THR A 277 14.20 5.91 -1.46
C THR A 277 13.22 5.05 -0.67
N ALA A 278 12.26 4.44 -1.35
CA ALA A 278 11.36 3.46 -0.74
C ALA A 278 11.34 2.12 -1.48
N PHE A 279 11.33 1.03 -0.72
CA PHE A 279 10.95 -0.29 -1.22
C PHE A 279 9.58 -0.64 -0.65
N VAL A 280 8.62 -0.90 -1.53
CA VAL A 280 7.24 -1.17 -1.15
C VAL A 280 6.84 -2.56 -1.61
N VAL A 281 6.42 -3.45 -0.71
CA VAL A 281 5.77 -4.71 -1.09
C VAL A 281 4.29 -4.44 -1.26
N GLU A 282 3.75 -4.78 -2.42
CA GLU A 282 2.32 -4.62 -2.66
C GLU A 282 1.73 -5.79 -3.44
N HIS A 283 0.43 -5.96 -3.23
CA HIS A 283 -0.43 -6.88 -3.98
C HIS A 283 -1.54 -6.15 -4.72
N ASP A 284 -1.78 -4.89 -4.37
CA ASP A 284 -2.75 -4.04 -5.04
C ASP A 284 -2.10 -3.39 -6.28
N PHE A 285 -2.60 -3.73 -7.47
CA PHE A 285 -2.05 -3.22 -8.74
C PHE A 285 -2.18 -1.70 -8.88
N ILE A 286 -3.24 -1.12 -8.33
CA ILE A 286 -3.52 0.31 -8.43
C ILE A 286 -2.50 1.08 -7.60
N MET A 287 -2.29 0.66 -6.35
CA MET A 287 -1.28 1.21 -5.47
C MET A 287 0.13 1.01 -6.03
N ALA A 288 0.44 -0.19 -6.52
CA ALA A 288 1.72 -0.50 -7.16
C ALA A 288 1.99 0.42 -8.37
N THR A 289 1.02 0.59 -9.25
CA THR A 289 1.15 1.43 -10.45
C THR A 289 1.30 2.92 -10.10
N TYR A 290 0.61 3.37 -9.05
CA TYR A 290 0.72 4.75 -8.60
C TYR A 290 2.10 5.04 -8.00
N LEU A 291 2.65 4.09 -7.24
CA LEU A 291 3.89 4.23 -6.50
C LEU A 291 5.14 3.96 -7.33
N ALA A 292 5.13 2.94 -8.19
CA ALA A 292 6.35 2.40 -8.79
C ALA A 292 7.01 3.34 -9.79
N ASP A 293 8.29 3.62 -9.57
CA ASP A 293 9.21 4.06 -10.61
C ASP A 293 9.89 2.84 -11.27
N ARG A 294 10.17 1.82 -10.45
CA ARG A 294 10.64 0.50 -10.90
C ARG A 294 9.94 -0.62 -10.15
N VAL A 295 9.93 -1.79 -10.79
CA VAL A 295 9.30 -2.98 -10.25
C VAL A 295 10.33 -4.11 -10.14
N ILE A 296 10.34 -4.79 -9.00
CA ILE A 296 11.07 -6.04 -8.76
C ILE A 296 10.03 -7.15 -8.72
N VAL A 297 10.18 -8.15 -9.61
CA VAL A 297 9.27 -9.29 -9.68
C VAL A 297 9.92 -10.50 -9.03
N PHE A 298 9.22 -11.10 -8.07
CA PHE A 298 9.63 -12.34 -7.42
C PHE A 298 8.97 -13.53 -8.13
N GLU A 299 9.81 -14.43 -8.63
CA GLU A 299 9.41 -15.68 -9.27
C GLU A 299 9.87 -16.89 -8.44
N GLY A 300 9.20 -18.03 -8.61
CA GLY A 300 9.51 -19.28 -7.92
C GLY A 300 8.29 -20.00 -7.36
N GLU A 301 8.55 -21.09 -6.64
CA GLU A 301 7.52 -21.85 -5.93
C GLU A 301 7.34 -21.30 -4.50
N PRO A 302 6.11 -20.97 -4.07
CA PRO A 302 5.82 -20.60 -2.69
C PRO A 302 6.29 -21.66 -1.69
N GLY A 303 6.97 -21.22 -0.62
CA GLY A 303 7.43 -22.08 0.48
C GLY A 303 6.38 -22.41 1.54
#